data_AF-A0A437KR89-F1
#
_entry.id   AF-A0A437KR89-F1
#
_cell.length_a   1.000
_cell.length_b   1.000
_cell.length_c   1.000
_cell.angle_alpha   90.00
_cell.angle_beta   90.00
_cell.angle_gamma   90.00
#
_symmetry.space_group_name_H-M   'P 1'
#
loop_
_entity.id
_entity.type
_entity.pdbx_description
1 polymer ?
#
loop_
_entity_poly.entity_id
_entity_poly.type
_entity_poly.pdbx_seq_one_letter_code
_entity_poly.pdbx_strand_id
1 'polypeptide(L)'
;MKYILNIFFFFALFSCSKDELKASNNDNNVVYVSSVVLSGSDISIGTTSQLTATVSPSDATSKTITWLSSDTSIATVSSTGLVTALKNGTVTITATASDKNTIKATKTIVVSSFASVPTYTYTVSTATELLAALSKVKAGETVFLNGGTYVMNTRINLTASGTSGNEITILGQTDGTRAKLDFSAMGEGSSNQGIVVAGNYIRIKAIDVYKAGDNGMEIKGSNNTIEFCSFSECSDSGLQLDNGASNNTILNCDSYFNADSTLENADGFACKLNVGTGNKFIGCRAWQNLDDGWDGYLRGADDVTTTYTNCWTIKNGYMKNGSKGAGDGNGFKTGGSDDKLLKHNGIYKNCIAAGNVADGFDHNSNRGNVAIYNCSAYSNGNNYNFSSTNPLAKLTVKNSCAIGAYGSVKADVLDVTNNGWQNSLVTDATDFESVDISQLIQARKADGSLPDVTFMKLAATSDLIDKGIAIDGIPYLGVAPDLGAFELK
;
A
#
# COMPACT_ATOMS: atom_id res chain seq x y z
N MET A 1 -65.56 -29.03 15.30
CA MET A 1 -66.65 -28.45 14.48
C MET A 1 -66.44 -28.91 13.05
N LYS A 2 -67.26 -29.85 12.53
CA LYS A 2 -68.39 -29.64 11.57
C LYS A 2 -67.86 -29.39 10.13
N TYR A 3 -68.19 -30.09 9.02
CA TYR A 3 -69.11 -31.18 8.59
C TYR A 3 -68.53 -31.76 7.26
N ILE A 4 -68.45 -33.08 6.99
CA ILE A 4 -69.38 -34.01 6.29
C ILE A 4 -70.13 -33.47 5.06
N LEU A 5 -69.99 -34.14 3.89
CA LEU A 5 -71.12 -34.57 3.03
C LEU A 5 -70.73 -35.75 2.09
N ASN A 6 -71.53 -36.83 2.16
CA ASN A 6 -71.47 -38.09 1.38
C ASN A 6 -72.58 -38.11 0.31
N ILE A 7 -72.39 -38.80 -0.83
CA ILE A 7 -73.45 -39.42 -1.69
C ILE A 7 -72.85 -40.70 -2.36
N PHE A 8 -73.23 -41.93 -1.95
CA PHE A 8 -74.20 -42.93 -2.54
C PHE A 8 -73.86 -43.43 -3.98
N PHE A 9 -74.02 -44.69 -4.44
CA PHE A 9 -74.21 -46.08 -3.92
C PHE A 9 -74.25 -47.02 -5.17
N PHE A 10 -74.31 -48.34 -4.93
CA PHE A 10 -74.80 -49.45 -5.79
C PHE A 10 -73.81 -50.16 -6.75
N PHE A 11 -74.03 -51.42 -7.13
CA PHE A 11 -74.04 -52.74 -6.46
C PHE A 11 -73.97 -53.81 -7.59
N ALA A 12 -73.70 -55.07 -7.23
CA ALA A 12 -73.95 -56.34 -7.96
C ALA A 12 -72.89 -56.88 -8.94
N LEU A 13 -72.61 -58.19 -9.03
CA LEU A 13 -72.93 -59.39 -8.24
C LEU A 13 -71.96 -60.50 -8.72
N PHE A 14 -71.61 -61.40 -7.81
CA PHE A 14 -70.71 -62.53 -7.99
C PHE A 14 -71.31 -63.70 -8.79
N SER A 15 -70.44 -64.44 -9.49
CA SER A 15 -70.60 -65.88 -9.77
C SER A 15 -69.26 -66.56 -9.49
N CYS A 16 -69.32 -67.67 -8.76
CA CYS A 16 -68.17 -68.38 -8.18
C CYS A 16 -68.01 -69.75 -8.85
N SER A 17 -66.79 -70.10 -9.25
CA SER A 17 -66.33 -71.49 -9.36
C SER A 17 -64.89 -71.62 -8.84
N LYS A 18 -64.75 -72.44 -7.79
CA LYS A 18 -63.53 -73.04 -7.23
C LYS A 18 -62.89 -74.03 -8.23
N ASP A 19 -61.59 -74.35 -8.27
CA ASP A 19 -60.46 -74.21 -7.34
C ASP A 19 -59.10 -74.31 -8.10
N GLU A 20 -58.05 -73.83 -7.43
CA GLU A 20 -56.62 -74.24 -7.48
C GLU A 20 -55.60 -73.78 -8.56
N LEU A 21 -54.73 -72.87 -8.09
CA LEU A 21 -53.26 -72.75 -8.21
C LEU A 21 -52.59 -72.65 -9.60
N LYS A 22 -52.16 -71.42 -9.92
CA LYS A 22 -50.86 -71.16 -10.58
C LYS A 22 -50.10 -70.11 -9.79
N ALA A 23 -48.89 -70.47 -9.37
CA ALA A 23 -47.89 -69.53 -8.89
C ALA A 23 -47.62 -68.46 -9.95
N SER A 24 -47.73 -67.19 -9.58
CA SER A 24 -47.18 -66.07 -10.34
C SER A 24 -45.84 -65.71 -9.71
N ASN A 25 -44.76 -66.18 -10.34
CA ASN A 25 -43.45 -65.57 -10.15
C ASN A 25 -43.50 -64.19 -10.79
N ASN A 26 -43.56 -63.15 -9.96
CA ASN A 26 -43.34 -61.78 -10.40
C ASN A 26 -41.83 -61.52 -10.37
N ASP A 27 -41.11 -62.05 -11.38
CA ASP A 27 -39.71 -61.69 -11.60
C ASP A 27 -39.64 -60.26 -12.14
N ASN A 28 -39.37 -59.31 -11.24
CA ASN A 28 -38.95 -57.96 -11.59
C ASN A 28 -37.65 -58.06 -12.40
N ASN A 29 -37.73 -57.91 -13.73
CA ASN A 29 -36.55 -57.89 -14.58
C ASN A 29 -35.78 -56.58 -14.40
N VAL A 30 -34.91 -56.54 -13.38
CA VAL A 30 -34.05 -55.38 -13.07
C VAL A 30 -32.84 -55.41 -13.99
N VAL A 31 -32.69 -54.38 -14.82
CA VAL A 31 -31.50 -54.16 -15.66
C VAL A 31 -30.51 -53.31 -14.88
N TYR A 32 -29.36 -53.89 -14.57
CA TYR A 32 -28.29 -53.23 -13.81
C TYR A 32 -27.33 -52.47 -14.73
N VAL A 33 -26.72 -51.41 -14.18
CA VAL A 33 -25.65 -50.67 -14.82
C VAL A 33 -24.43 -51.57 -14.98
N SER A 34 -23.86 -51.59 -16.19
CA SER A 34 -22.62 -52.30 -16.52
C SER A 34 -21.42 -51.36 -16.64
N SER A 35 -21.62 -50.09 -16.98
CA SER A 35 -20.54 -49.09 -17.05
C SER A 35 -21.03 -47.66 -16.87
N VAL A 36 -20.11 -46.79 -16.43
CA VAL A 36 -20.28 -45.33 -16.39
C VAL A 36 -19.08 -44.71 -17.10
N VAL A 37 -19.31 -43.70 -17.93
CA VAL A 37 -18.25 -42.89 -18.57
C VAL A 37 -18.41 -41.45 -18.14
N LEU A 38 -17.31 -40.82 -17.72
CA LEU A 38 -17.28 -39.41 -17.31
C LEU A 38 -16.62 -38.52 -18.35
N SER A 39 -17.24 -37.37 -18.62
CA SER A 39 -16.63 -36.27 -19.37
C SER A 39 -16.71 -34.96 -18.58
N GLY A 40 -15.70 -34.11 -18.81
CA GLY A 40 -15.53 -32.82 -18.14
C GLY A 40 -14.14 -32.23 -18.38
N SER A 41 -13.97 -30.97 -17.98
CA SER A 41 -12.77 -30.16 -18.21
C SER A 41 -12.19 -29.63 -16.90
N ASP A 42 -10.91 -29.30 -16.92
CA ASP A 42 -10.24 -28.53 -15.87
C ASP A 42 -10.88 -27.14 -15.69
N ILE A 43 -10.72 -26.54 -14.51
CA ILE A 43 -11.43 -25.31 -14.11
C ILE A 43 -10.56 -24.33 -13.35
N SER A 44 -10.98 -23.06 -13.36
CA SER A 44 -10.29 -21.99 -12.64
C SER A 44 -10.88 -21.77 -11.24
N ILE A 45 -10.09 -21.32 -10.27
CA ILE A 45 -10.62 -20.89 -8.95
C ILE A 45 -11.82 -19.94 -9.13
N GLY A 46 -12.90 -20.17 -8.39
CA GLY A 46 -14.11 -19.35 -8.43
C GLY A 46 -15.05 -19.64 -9.61
N THR A 47 -14.69 -20.57 -10.50
CA THR A 47 -15.55 -21.03 -11.60
C THR A 47 -16.18 -22.39 -11.29
N THR A 48 -17.16 -22.78 -12.12
CA THR A 48 -17.84 -24.08 -12.03
C THR A 48 -17.75 -24.83 -13.36
N SER A 49 -17.84 -26.16 -13.31
CA SER A 49 -17.92 -27.01 -14.50
C SER A 49 -18.87 -28.17 -14.28
N GLN A 50 -19.76 -28.39 -15.25
CA GLN A 50 -20.71 -29.48 -15.22
C GLN A 50 -20.06 -30.75 -15.78
N LEU A 51 -19.94 -31.79 -14.94
CA LEU A 51 -19.55 -33.11 -15.40
C LEU A 51 -20.74 -33.86 -15.99
N THR A 52 -20.50 -34.68 -17.01
CA THR A 52 -21.52 -35.57 -17.58
C THR A 52 -21.17 -37.02 -17.31
N ALA A 53 -22.10 -37.76 -16.70
CA ALA A 53 -21.99 -39.20 -16.49
C ALA A 53 -22.94 -39.95 -17.44
N THR A 54 -22.38 -40.77 -18.33
CA THR A 54 -23.15 -41.60 -19.27
C THR A 54 -23.21 -43.04 -18.75
N VAL A 55 -24.41 -43.54 -18.50
CA VAL A 55 -24.68 -44.88 -17.96
C VAL A 55 -25.01 -45.87 -19.08
N SER A 56 -24.44 -47.08 -19.03
CA SER A 56 -24.80 -48.21 -19.90
C SER A 56 -25.19 -49.46 -19.09
N PRO A 57 -26.13 -50.30 -19.56
CA PRO A 57 -26.89 -50.10 -20.79
C PRO A 57 -27.90 -48.95 -20.66
N SER A 58 -28.33 -48.39 -21.79
CA SER A 58 -29.18 -47.19 -21.81
C SER A 58 -30.60 -47.46 -21.29
N ASP A 59 -30.98 -48.71 -21.07
CA ASP A 59 -32.24 -49.17 -20.49
C ASP A 59 -32.11 -49.64 -19.02
N ALA A 60 -30.96 -49.37 -18.36
CA ALA A 60 -30.78 -49.66 -16.94
C ALA A 60 -31.94 -49.10 -16.10
N THR A 61 -32.50 -49.93 -15.22
CA THR A 61 -33.71 -49.62 -14.43
C THR A 61 -33.50 -48.43 -13.50
N SER A 62 -32.26 -48.22 -13.01
CA SER A 62 -31.86 -47.04 -12.25
C SER A 62 -30.57 -46.47 -12.84
N LYS A 63 -30.59 -45.18 -13.19
CA LYS A 63 -29.43 -44.43 -13.71
C LYS A 63 -28.90 -43.40 -12.73
N THR A 64 -29.32 -43.49 -11.47
CA THR A 64 -28.95 -42.52 -10.43
C THR A 64 -27.46 -42.60 -10.14
N ILE A 65 -26.79 -41.45 -10.20
CA ILE A 65 -25.38 -41.29 -9.93
C ILE A 65 -25.18 -40.55 -8.60
N THR A 66 -24.31 -41.08 -7.75
CA THR A 66 -23.79 -40.37 -6.59
C THR A 66 -22.39 -39.84 -6.90
N TRP A 67 -22.12 -38.59 -6.50
CA TRP A 67 -20.88 -37.88 -6.79
C TRP A 67 -20.05 -37.69 -5.51
N LEU A 68 -18.74 -37.83 -5.64
CA LEU A 68 -17.79 -37.60 -4.56
C LEU A 68 -16.55 -36.86 -5.07
N SER A 69 -16.11 -35.86 -4.32
CA SER A 69 -14.81 -35.23 -4.50
C SER A 69 -13.79 -35.84 -3.56
N SER A 70 -12.58 -36.14 -4.04
CA SER A 70 -11.49 -36.65 -3.19
C SER A 70 -10.99 -35.63 -2.17
N ASP A 71 -11.18 -34.33 -2.43
CA ASP A 71 -10.81 -33.24 -1.52
C ASP A 71 -11.76 -32.05 -1.72
N THR A 72 -12.72 -31.92 -0.80
CA THR A 72 -13.70 -30.84 -0.82
C THR A 72 -13.12 -29.47 -0.46
N SER A 73 -11.87 -29.39 0.01
CA SER A 73 -11.17 -28.12 0.22
C SER A 73 -10.56 -27.56 -1.08
N ILE A 74 -10.35 -28.41 -2.10
CA ILE A 74 -9.86 -28.04 -3.44
C ILE A 74 -11.04 -27.76 -4.38
N ALA A 75 -11.99 -28.70 -4.46
CA ALA A 75 -13.24 -28.50 -5.21
C ALA A 75 -14.39 -29.32 -4.62
N THR A 76 -15.59 -28.77 -4.63
CA THR A 76 -16.83 -29.49 -4.26
C THR A 76 -17.54 -29.98 -5.52
N VAL A 77 -18.38 -31.01 -5.40
CA VAL A 77 -19.25 -31.50 -6.49
C VAL A 77 -20.68 -31.65 -5.96
N SER A 78 -21.67 -31.11 -6.70
CA SER A 78 -23.08 -31.20 -6.33
C SER A 78 -23.67 -32.59 -6.61
N SER A 79 -24.91 -32.82 -6.15
CA SER A 79 -25.68 -34.04 -6.48
C SER A 79 -25.97 -34.19 -7.98
N THR A 80 -25.87 -33.10 -8.76
CA THR A 80 -26.05 -33.11 -10.22
C THR A 80 -24.73 -33.18 -10.98
N GLY A 81 -23.58 -33.25 -10.31
CA GLY A 81 -22.26 -33.30 -10.95
C GLY A 81 -21.66 -31.93 -11.30
N LEU A 82 -22.19 -30.84 -10.73
CA LEU A 82 -21.61 -29.50 -10.88
C LEU A 82 -20.41 -29.36 -9.93
N VAL A 83 -19.21 -29.21 -10.49
CA VAL A 83 -17.98 -29.02 -9.73
C VAL A 83 -17.73 -27.53 -9.51
N THR A 84 -17.42 -27.13 -8.27
CA THR A 84 -17.09 -25.75 -7.89
C THR A 84 -15.66 -25.68 -7.36
N ALA A 85 -14.82 -24.88 -8.01
CA ALA A 85 -13.41 -24.71 -7.65
C ALA A 85 -13.22 -23.75 -6.46
N LEU A 86 -12.49 -24.20 -5.44
CA LEU A 86 -12.24 -23.44 -4.21
C LEU A 86 -10.76 -23.06 -4.06
N LYS A 87 -9.84 -23.97 -4.38
CA LYS A 87 -8.39 -23.77 -4.16
C LYS A 87 -7.57 -24.44 -5.25
N ASN A 88 -6.38 -23.90 -5.54
CA ASN A 88 -5.41 -24.52 -6.44
C ASN A 88 -5.07 -25.94 -5.98
N GLY A 89 -5.06 -26.88 -6.93
CA GLY A 89 -4.76 -28.27 -6.64
C GLY A 89 -5.32 -29.22 -7.70
N THR A 90 -5.17 -30.51 -7.44
CA THR A 90 -5.72 -31.56 -8.30
C THR A 90 -6.66 -32.42 -7.47
N VAL A 91 -7.86 -32.66 -7.98
CA VAL A 91 -8.90 -33.44 -7.29
C VAL A 91 -9.44 -34.51 -8.22
N THR A 92 -9.77 -35.67 -7.67
CA THR A 92 -10.45 -36.73 -8.42
C THR A 92 -11.93 -36.71 -8.07
N ILE A 93 -12.78 -36.53 -9.08
CA ILE A 93 -14.23 -36.63 -8.94
C ILE A 93 -14.68 -38.04 -9.33
N THR A 94 -15.45 -38.68 -8.46
CA THR A 94 -15.97 -40.04 -8.64
C THR A 94 -17.48 -40.02 -8.83
N ALA A 95 -17.96 -40.67 -9.88
CA ALA A 95 -19.38 -40.98 -10.10
C ALA A 95 -19.63 -42.46 -9.84
N THR A 96 -20.59 -42.78 -8.98
CA THR A 96 -20.98 -44.16 -8.63
C THR A 96 -22.43 -44.43 -9.03
N ALA A 97 -22.68 -45.52 -9.76
CA ALA A 97 -24.03 -45.98 -10.06
C ALA A 97 -24.70 -46.54 -8.79
N SER A 98 -25.90 -46.05 -8.47
CA SER A 98 -26.54 -46.27 -7.15
C SER A 98 -27.28 -47.61 -7.03
N ASP A 99 -27.41 -48.37 -8.12
CA ASP A 99 -28.16 -49.63 -8.15
C ASP A 99 -27.50 -50.72 -7.30
N LYS A 100 -26.19 -50.93 -7.46
CA LYS A 100 -25.35 -51.87 -6.70
C LYS A 100 -24.18 -51.18 -6.00
N ASN A 101 -23.92 -49.90 -6.28
CA ASN A 101 -22.75 -49.16 -5.81
C ASN A 101 -21.39 -49.76 -6.21
N THR A 102 -21.38 -50.69 -7.17
CA THR A 102 -20.16 -51.39 -7.63
C THR A 102 -19.53 -50.74 -8.86
N ILE A 103 -20.33 -50.10 -9.73
CA ILE A 103 -19.82 -49.47 -10.95
C ILE A 103 -19.47 -48.01 -10.68
N LYS A 104 -18.22 -47.64 -10.98
CA LYS A 104 -17.68 -46.30 -10.75
C LYS A 104 -16.91 -45.80 -11.97
N ALA A 105 -16.89 -44.48 -12.12
CA ALA A 105 -16.00 -43.79 -13.04
C ALA A 105 -15.35 -42.61 -12.31
N THR A 106 -14.12 -42.28 -12.68
CA THR A 106 -13.35 -41.19 -12.06
C THR A 106 -12.86 -40.21 -13.11
N LYS A 107 -12.79 -38.92 -12.76
CA LYS A 107 -12.20 -37.86 -13.57
C LYS A 107 -11.28 -37.00 -12.71
N THR A 108 -10.02 -36.89 -13.11
CA THR A 108 -9.10 -35.91 -12.54
C THR A 108 -9.46 -34.52 -13.07
N ILE A 109 -9.59 -33.57 -12.15
CA ILE A 109 -9.82 -32.15 -12.42
C ILE A 109 -8.67 -31.37 -11.81
N VAL A 110 -7.96 -30.60 -12.64
CA VAL A 110 -6.96 -29.64 -12.20
C VAL A 110 -7.66 -28.31 -11.96
N VAL A 111 -7.52 -27.78 -10.74
CA VAL A 111 -7.94 -26.43 -10.38
C VAL A 111 -6.72 -25.52 -10.42
N SER A 112 -6.71 -24.57 -11.35
CA SER A 112 -5.64 -23.59 -11.49
C SER A 112 -6.17 -22.17 -11.34
N SER A 113 -5.34 -21.25 -10.85
CA SER A 113 -5.63 -19.83 -10.94
C SER A 113 -5.11 -19.32 -12.29
N PHE A 114 -5.99 -18.86 -13.18
CA PHE A 114 -5.58 -17.80 -14.09
C PHE A 114 -5.65 -16.50 -13.30
N ALA A 115 -4.61 -16.19 -12.51
CA ALA A 115 -4.24 -14.79 -12.47
C ALA A 115 -3.84 -14.48 -13.91
N SER A 116 -4.64 -13.69 -14.63
CA SER A 116 -4.18 -13.16 -15.91
C SER A 116 -2.81 -12.55 -15.62
N VAL A 117 -1.75 -13.13 -16.19
CA VAL A 117 -0.43 -12.53 -16.03
C VAL A 117 -0.56 -11.12 -16.58
N PRO A 118 -0.30 -10.08 -15.76
CA PRO A 118 -0.43 -8.72 -16.24
C PRO A 118 0.42 -8.58 -17.50
N THR A 119 -0.21 -8.13 -18.59
CA THR A 119 0.49 -7.92 -19.85
C THR A 119 1.07 -6.51 -19.82
N TYR A 120 2.40 -6.42 -19.79
CA TYR A 120 3.12 -5.15 -19.83
C TYR A 120 3.54 -4.84 -21.26
N THR A 121 3.62 -3.55 -21.61
CA THR A 121 4.12 -3.12 -22.92
C THR A 121 5.60 -3.48 -23.09
N TYR A 122 6.38 -3.29 -22.03
CA TYR A 122 7.79 -3.65 -21.98
C TYR A 122 8.08 -4.43 -20.70
N THR A 123 8.93 -5.44 -20.79
CA THR A 123 9.52 -6.13 -19.63
C THR A 123 11.03 -6.11 -19.80
N VAL A 124 11.76 -5.64 -18.79
CA VAL A 124 13.20 -5.40 -18.87
C VAL A 124 13.92 -6.01 -17.68
N SER A 125 15.15 -6.47 -17.89
CA SER A 125 16.02 -7.05 -16.84
C SER A 125 17.40 -6.40 -16.79
N THR A 126 17.70 -5.47 -17.70
CA THR A 126 19.00 -4.79 -17.79
C THR A 126 18.85 -3.29 -17.99
N ALA A 127 19.89 -2.52 -17.64
CA ALA A 127 19.92 -1.06 -17.84
C ALA A 127 19.72 -0.66 -19.31
N THR A 128 20.34 -1.39 -20.24
CA THR A 128 20.20 -1.14 -21.68
C THR A 128 18.77 -1.32 -22.16
N GLU A 129 18.09 -2.39 -21.74
CA GLU A 129 16.69 -2.62 -22.08
C GLU A 129 15.77 -1.57 -21.46
N LEU A 130 16.01 -1.19 -20.20
CA LEU A 130 15.27 -0.13 -19.52
C LEU A 130 15.35 1.19 -20.30
N LEU A 131 16.56 1.65 -20.63
CA LEU A 131 16.76 2.89 -21.39
C LEU A 131 16.10 2.81 -22.78
N ALA A 132 16.19 1.66 -23.45
CA ALA A 132 15.54 1.46 -24.74
C ALA A 132 14.00 1.51 -24.65
N ALA A 133 13.41 0.94 -23.60
CA ALA A 133 11.96 0.98 -23.35
C ALA A 133 11.50 2.40 -23.02
N LEU A 134 12.19 3.09 -22.10
CA LEU A 134 11.88 4.46 -21.69
C LEU A 134 11.96 5.46 -22.85
N SER A 135 12.80 5.22 -23.86
CA SER A 135 12.88 6.05 -25.06
C SER A 135 11.66 5.95 -25.99
N LYS A 136 10.80 4.94 -25.79
CA LYS A 136 9.67 4.60 -26.69
C LYS A 136 8.30 4.65 -26.02
N VAL A 137 8.26 4.55 -24.69
CA VAL A 137 7.03 4.44 -23.91
C VAL A 137 6.08 5.64 -24.13
N LYS A 138 4.80 5.34 -24.21
CA LYS A 138 3.72 6.31 -24.47
C LYS A 138 2.67 6.27 -23.37
N ALA A 139 1.80 7.27 -23.34
CA ALA A 139 0.66 7.35 -22.42
C ALA A 139 -0.13 6.03 -22.36
N GLY A 140 -0.40 5.55 -21.15
CA GLY A 140 -1.11 4.29 -20.88
C GLY A 140 -0.25 3.03 -20.96
N GLU A 141 1.00 3.12 -21.42
CA GLU A 141 1.90 1.96 -21.50
C GLU A 141 2.65 1.72 -20.18
N THR A 142 3.04 0.46 -19.97
CA THR A 142 3.79 0.03 -18.78
C THR A 142 5.15 -0.55 -19.15
N VAL A 143 6.20 -0.05 -18.50
CA VAL A 143 7.54 -0.65 -18.45
C VAL A 143 7.70 -1.40 -17.14
N PHE A 144 7.72 -2.72 -17.20
CA PHE A 144 7.93 -3.58 -16.03
C PHE A 144 9.40 -3.96 -15.87
N LEU A 145 9.95 -3.73 -14.68
CA LEU A 145 11.33 -4.07 -14.32
C LEU A 145 11.31 -5.32 -13.44
N ASN A 146 11.95 -6.39 -13.92
CA ASN A 146 12.22 -7.56 -13.10
C ASN A 146 13.15 -7.21 -11.94
N GLY A 147 13.11 -8.02 -10.87
CA GLY A 147 14.05 -7.88 -9.76
C GLY A 147 15.52 -8.04 -10.20
N GLY A 148 16.41 -7.26 -9.58
CA GLY A 148 17.84 -7.32 -9.86
C GLY A 148 18.52 -5.95 -9.88
N THR A 149 19.83 -5.94 -10.10
CA THR A 149 20.63 -4.72 -10.16
C THR A 149 20.81 -4.24 -11.61
N TYR A 150 20.43 -3.00 -11.87
CA TYR A 150 20.62 -2.29 -13.12
C TYR A 150 21.77 -1.32 -12.91
N VAL A 151 22.94 -1.62 -13.50
CA VAL A 151 24.11 -0.73 -13.40
C VAL A 151 23.91 0.45 -14.34
N MET A 152 23.75 1.63 -13.76
CA MET A 152 23.47 2.87 -14.47
C MET A 152 24.75 3.72 -14.53
N ASN A 153 25.15 4.13 -15.73
CA ASN A 153 26.29 5.03 -15.98
C ASN A 153 25.85 6.38 -16.55
N THR A 154 24.54 6.61 -16.63
CA THR A 154 23.92 7.83 -17.12
C THR A 154 22.58 8.04 -16.44
N ARG A 155 22.19 9.31 -16.29
CA ARG A 155 20.89 9.68 -15.73
C ARG A 155 19.75 9.24 -16.64
N ILE A 156 18.62 8.89 -16.04
CA ILE A 156 17.36 8.67 -16.76
C ILE A 156 16.65 10.01 -16.94
N ASN A 157 16.23 10.34 -18.17
CA ASN A 157 15.38 11.51 -18.43
C ASN A 157 14.01 11.05 -18.91
N LEU A 158 12.96 11.31 -18.13
CA LEU A 158 11.57 11.04 -18.50
C LEU A 158 10.91 12.33 -18.97
N THR A 159 10.88 12.54 -20.28
CA THR A 159 10.29 13.75 -20.91
C THR A 159 8.91 13.50 -21.50
N ALA A 160 8.59 12.25 -21.85
CA ALA A 160 7.25 11.87 -22.30
C ALA A 160 6.24 12.02 -21.17
N SER A 161 4.99 12.37 -21.51
CA SER A 161 3.90 12.51 -20.55
C SER A 161 2.80 11.49 -20.82
N GLY A 162 2.20 10.99 -19.74
CA GLY A 162 0.90 10.33 -19.80
C GLY A 162 -0.24 11.34 -19.89
N THR A 163 -1.46 10.87 -19.65
CA THR A 163 -2.63 11.71 -19.44
C THR A 163 -3.43 11.21 -18.25
N SER A 164 -4.36 12.03 -17.75
CA SER A 164 -5.30 11.57 -16.72
C SER A 164 -6.03 10.30 -17.18
N GLY A 165 -5.96 9.24 -16.39
CA GLY A 165 -6.51 7.92 -16.71
C GLY A 165 -5.65 7.04 -17.63
N ASN A 166 -4.57 7.58 -18.22
CA ASN A 166 -3.61 6.83 -19.06
C ASN A 166 -2.18 7.25 -18.71
N GLU A 167 -1.77 6.98 -17.47
CA GLU A 167 -0.44 7.28 -16.97
C GLU A 167 0.63 6.45 -17.71
N ILE A 168 1.83 7.02 -17.91
CA ILE A 168 3.01 6.19 -18.24
C ILE A 168 3.41 5.49 -16.94
N THR A 169 3.47 4.16 -16.93
CA THR A 169 3.80 3.40 -15.71
C THR A 169 5.17 2.74 -15.82
N ILE A 170 6.02 2.97 -14.82
CA ILE A 170 7.32 2.33 -14.63
C ILE A 170 7.22 1.53 -13.34
N LEU A 171 7.13 0.21 -13.46
CA LEU A 171 6.74 -0.69 -12.37
C LEU A 171 7.85 -1.69 -12.09
N GLY A 172 8.42 -1.66 -10.89
CA GLY A 172 9.26 -2.73 -10.38
C GLY A 172 8.46 -3.90 -9.82
N GLN A 173 9.10 -5.06 -9.74
CA GLN A 173 8.57 -6.24 -9.08
C GLN A 173 8.26 -5.99 -7.59
N THR A 174 7.11 -6.48 -7.10
CA THR A 174 6.64 -6.28 -5.71
C THR A 174 6.52 -7.57 -4.89
N ASP A 175 6.54 -8.73 -5.55
CA ASP A 175 6.43 -10.07 -4.96
C ASP A 175 7.80 -10.77 -4.80
N GLY A 176 8.88 -10.01 -4.86
CA GLY A 176 10.25 -10.50 -4.81
C GLY A 176 11.24 -9.37 -4.58
N THR A 177 12.45 -9.54 -5.09
CA THR A 177 13.47 -8.48 -5.05
C THR A 177 13.06 -7.34 -5.97
N ARG A 178 13.04 -6.10 -5.48
CA ARG A 178 12.80 -4.91 -6.32
C ARG A 178 13.95 -4.68 -7.29
N ALA A 179 13.68 -3.95 -8.36
CA ALA A 179 14.72 -3.45 -9.24
C ALA A 179 15.55 -2.38 -8.50
N LYS A 180 16.88 -2.58 -8.44
CA LYS A 180 17.84 -1.62 -7.92
C LYS A 180 18.55 -0.93 -9.08
N LEU A 181 18.26 0.35 -9.29
CA LEU A 181 18.99 1.22 -10.19
C LEU A 181 20.23 1.74 -9.45
N ASP A 182 21.38 1.17 -9.78
CA ASP A 182 22.65 1.46 -9.13
C ASP A 182 23.45 2.46 -9.97
N PHE A 183 23.48 3.70 -9.52
CA PHE A 183 24.14 4.82 -10.20
C PHE A 183 25.58 5.04 -9.71
N SER A 184 26.18 4.10 -8.96
CA SER A 184 27.54 4.24 -8.40
C SER A 184 28.64 4.51 -9.43
N ALA A 185 28.37 4.29 -10.72
CA ALA A 185 29.30 4.60 -11.81
C ALA A 185 29.31 6.09 -12.20
N MET A 186 28.35 6.89 -11.71
CA MET A 186 28.28 8.33 -11.89
C MET A 186 28.98 9.02 -10.73
N GLY A 187 29.97 9.86 -11.02
CA GLY A 187 30.62 10.69 -9.99
C GLY A 187 29.68 11.79 -9.48
N GLU A 188 30.03 12.39 -8.35
CA GLU A 188 29.28 13.53 -7.80
C GLU A 188 29.29 14.72 -8.77
N GLY A 189 28.13 15.35 -9.01
CA GLY A 189 28.00 16.55 -9.84
C GLY A 189 26.57 16.83 -10.30
N SER A 190 26.22 18.11 -10.43
CA SER A 190 24.85 18.61 -10.66
C SER A 190 24.17 18.22 -11.98
N SER A 191 24.84 17.42 -12.83
CA SER A 191 24.24 16.81 -14.02
C SER A 191 23.92 15.33 -13.83
N ASN A 192 24.23 14.77 -12.66
CA ASN A 192 24.28 13.34 -12.39
C ASN A 192 23.15 12.89 -11.47
N GLN A 193 21.98 13.52 -11.60
CA GLN A 193 20.76 13.03 -10.97
C GLN A 193 20.48 11.59 -11.41
N GLY A 194 19.88 10.76 -10.56
CA GLY A 194 19.53 9.40 -10.97
C GLY A 194 18.41 9.38 -12.02
N ILE A 195 17.28 10.01 -11.68
CA ILE A 195 16.10 10.10 -12.54
C ILE A 195 15.57 11.53 -12.57
N VAL A 196 15.44 12.12 -13.76
CA VAL A 196 14.77 13.41 -13.96
C VAL A 196 13.38 13.17 -14.55
N VAL A 197 12.33 13.53 -13.81
CA VAL A 197 10.92 13.39 -14.20
C VAL A 197 10.40 14.74 -14.68
N ALA A 198 10.59 15.03 -15.97
CA ALA A 198 10.12 16.26 -16.60
C ALA A 198 8.69 16.14 -17.17
N GLY A 199 8.25 14.92 -17.49
CA GLY A 199 6.90 14.63 -17.97
C GLY A 199 5.84 14.67 -16.86
N ASN A 200 4.59 14.70 -17.30
CA ASN A 200 3.40 14.69 -16.45
C ASN A 200 2.71 13.32 -16.49
N TYR A 201 1.89 13.00 -15.47
CA TYR A 201 1.12 11.75 -15.41
C TYR A 201 2.00 10.50 -15.58
N ILE A 202 3.13 10.48 -14.89
CA ILE A 202 4.03 9.34 -14.79
C ILE A 202 3.83 8.68 -13.42
N ARG A 203 3.68 7.36 -13.42
CA ARG A 203 3.69 6.54 -12.23
C ARG A 203 4.98 5.73 -12.14
N ILE A 204 5.74 5.90 -11.07
CA ILE A 204 6.94 5.09 -10.78
C ILE A 204 6.66 4.32 -9.50
N LYS A 205 6.75 2.99 -9.54
CA LYS A 205 6.45 2.14 -8.37
C LYS A 205 7.48 1.07 -8.12
N ALA A 206 7.83 0.84 -6.85
CA ALA A 206 8.63 -0.30 -6.39
C ALA A 206 10.04 -0.38 -6.98
N ILE A 207 10.76 0.74 -7.00
CA ILE A 207 12.14 0.84 -7.51
C ILE A 207 13.07 1.41 -6.44
N ASP A 208 14.25 0.81 -6.32
CA ASP A 208 15.33 1.28 -5.46
C ASP A 208 16.33 2.11 -6.27
N VAL A 209 16.46 3.39 -5.95
CA VAL A 209 17.44 4.32 -6.52
C VAL A 209 18.60 4.44 -5.55
N TYR A 210 19.80 4.12 -6.03
CA TYR A 210 20.98 4.00 -5.17
C TYR A 210 22.17 4.72 -5.78
N LYS A 211 22.84 5.55 -4.96
CA LYS A 211 24.10 6.23 -5.30
C LYS A 211 24.07 7.05 -6.58
N ALA A 212 23.02 7.84 -6.77
CA ALA A 212 23.06 8.90 -7.77
C ALA A 212 24.17 9.90 -7.42
N GLY A 213 24.85 10.44 -8.43
CA GLY A 213 25.89 11.46 -8.25
C GLY A 213 25.35 12.85 -7.92
N ASP A 214 24.05 12.98 -7.75
CA ASP A 214 23.32 14.17 -7.34
C ASP A 214 22.00 13.66 -6.74
N ASN A 215 20.87 14.36 -6.89
CA ASN A 215 19.58 13.89 -6.42
C ASN A 215 19.28 12.46 -6.94
N GLY A 216 18.73 11.60 -6.07
CA GLY A 216 18.26 10.29 -6.52
C GLY A 216 17.18 10.42 -7.59
N MET A 217 16.20 11.29 -7.34
CA MET A 217 15.17 11.67 -8.31
C MET A 217 14.86 13.16 -8.25
N GLU A 218 14.79 13.82 -9.39
CA GLU A 218 14.38 15.22 -9.52
C GLU A 218 13.07 15.29 -10.33
N ILE A 219 11.99 15.78 -9.72
CA ILE A 219 10.67 15.92 -10.35
C ILE A 219 10.46 17.38 -10.73
N LYS A 220 10.19 17.60 -12.02
CA LYS A 220 9.85 18.92 -12.60
C LYS A 220 8.44 18.95 -13.16
N GLY A 221 7.95 17.79 -13.58
CA GLY A 221 6.59 17.63 -14.08
C GLY A 221 5.55 17.62 -12.97
N SER A 222 4.29 17.51 -13.39
CA SER A 222 3.11 17.61 -12.53
C SER A 222 2.20 16.39 -12.67
N ASN A 223 1.38 16.15 -11.65
CA ASN A 223 0.43 15.01 -11.61
C ASN A 223 1.12 13.63 -11.71
N ASN A 224 2.35 13.52 -11.21
CA ASN A 224 3.07 12.25 -11.15
C ASN A 224 2.81 11.53 -9.83
N THR A 225 2.95 10.20 -9.83
CA THR A 225 2.86 9.36 -8.63
C THR A 225 4.16 8.56 -8.46
N ILE A 226 4.87 8.77 -7.36
CA ILE A 226 6.05 7.98 -7.00
C ILE A 226 5.69 7.14 -5.77
N GLU A 227 5.68 5.81 -5.91
CA GLU A 227 5.11 4.92 -4.92
C GLU A 227 6.07 3.80 -4.51
N PHE A 228 6.25 3.59 -3.22
CA PHE A 228 7.03 2.47 -2.69
C PHE A 228 8.45 2.39 -3.29
N CYS A 229 9.05 3.55 -3.54
CA CYS A 229 10.44 3.66 -4.00
C CYS A 229 11.38 3.91 -2.83
N SER A 230 12.67 3.63 -3.00
CA SER A 230 13.68 4.11 -2.07
C SER A 230 14.75 4.95 -2.77
N PHE A 231 15.31 5.91 -2.05
CA PHE A 231 16.39 6.79 -2.50
C PHE A 231 17.48 6.74 -1.43
N SER A 232 18.65 6.21 -1.78
CA SER A 232 19.66 5.97 -0.77
C SER A 232 21.09 6.20 -1.22
N GLU A 233 21.88 6.74 -0.30
CA GLU A 233 23.30 7.04 -0.51
C GLU A 233 23.55 7.92 -1.75
N CYS A 234 22.60 8.78 -2.11
CA CYS A 234 22.77 9.74 -3.19
C CYS A 234 23.68 10.90 -2.72
N SER A 235 24.41 11.50 -3.66
CA SER A 235 25.33 12.63 -3.41
C SER A 235 24.62 13.99 -3.31
N ASP A 236 23.30 13.99 -3.21
CA ASP A 236 22.43 15.13 -2.87
C ASP A 236 21.10 14.52 -2.36
N SER A 237 20.06 15.33 -2.20
CA SER A 237 18.74 14.96 -1.71
C SER A 237 18.18 13.72 -2.41
N GLY A 238 17.68 12.76 -1.65
CA GLY A 238 17.21 11.50 -2.25
C GLY A 238 16.10 11.69 -3.29
N LEU A 239 15.11 12.54 -3.01
CA LEU A 239 14.12 12.98 -4.00
C LEU A 239 13.83 14.48 -3.84
N GLN A 240 13.94 15.22 -4.93
CA GLN A 240 13.67 16.65 -5.02
C GLN A 240 12.50 16.96 -5.98
N LEU A 241 11.65 17.91 -5.61
CA LEU A 241 10.66 18.57 -6.46
C LEU A 241 11.05 20.04 -6.62
N ASP A 242 11.11 20.52 -7.86
CA ASP A 242 11.46 21.90 -8.22
C ASP A 242 10.82 22.25 -9.58
N ASN A 243 11.08 23.45 -10.11
CA ASN A 243 10.85 23.87 -11.49
C ASN A 243 9.38 23.72 -11.93
N GLY A 244 8.48 24.17 -11.06
CA GLY A 244 7.03 24.18 -11.28
C GLY A 244 6.35 22.84 -10.98
N ALA A 245 7.05 21.84 -10.44
CA ALA A 245 6.47 20.56 -10.09
C ALA A 245 5.25 20.73 -9.17
N SER A 246 4.08 20.31 -9.62
CA SER A 246 2.81 20.53 -8.94
C SER A 246 1.94 19.28 -8.91
N ASN A 247 1.08 19.14 -7.91
CA ASN A 247 0.11 18.04 -7.82
C ASN A 247 0.73 16.63 -7.89
N ASN A 248 2.00 16.48 -7.48
CA ASN A 248 2.64 15.17 -7.43
C ASN A 248 2.31 14.44 -6.11
N THR A 249 2.20 13.12 -6.17
CA THR A 249 1.98 12.26 -4.99
C THR A 249 3.20 11.38 -4.77
N ILE A 250 3.86 11.55 -3.62
CA ILE A 250 4.94 10.70 -3.15
C ILE A 250 4.36 9.81 -2.05
N LEU A 251 4.25 8.51 -2.32
CA LEU A 251 3.50 7.56 -1.50
C LEU A 251 4.42 6.44 -1.03
N ASN A 252 4.49 6.19 0.27
CA ASN A 252 5.20 5.05 0.85
C ASN A 252 6.68 4.97 0.45
N CYS A 253 7.33 6.11 0.19
CA CYS A 253 8.73 6.18 -0.20
C CYS A 253 9.67 6.29 1.00
N ASP A 254 10.88 5.77 0.86
CA ASP A 254 11.96 5.90 1.83
C ASP A 254 13.12 6.71 1.25
N SER A 255 13.68 7.63 2.03
CA SER A 255 14.88 8.37 1.62
C SER A 255 15.90 8.45 2.76
N TYR A 256 17.10 7.92 2.55
CA TYR A 256 18.01 7.68 3.66
C TYR A 256 19.49 7.59 3.30
N PHE A 257 20.34 7.96 4.26
CA PHE A 257 21.80 7.96 4.11
C PHE A 257 22.31 8.80 2.93
N ASN A 258 21.52 9.75 2.43
CA ASN A 258 21.97 10.66 1.39
C ASN A 258 22.95 11.68 2.01
N ALA A 259 24.05 11.93 1.32
CA ALA A 259 25.13 12.79 1.79
C ALA A 259 25.94 13.30 0.60
N ASP A 260 26.04 14.62 0.45
CA ASP A 260 26.91 15.29 -0.50
C ASP A 260 28.31 15.53 0.10
N SER A 261 29.31 15.73 -0.75
CA SER A 261 30.69 15.94 -0.29
C SER A 261 30.91 17.29 0.39
N THR A 262 30.00 18.25 0.21
CA THR A 262 30.05 19.57 0.87
C THR A 262 29.48 19.56 2.29
N LEU A 263 28.85 18.45 2.69
CA LEU A 263 28.30 18.20 4.02
C LEU A 263 27.14 19.14 4.43
N GLU A 264 26.35 19.63 3.46
CA GLU A 264 25.34 20.68 3.71
C GLU A 264 24.00 20.48 3.02
N ASN A 265 23.89 19.72 1.91
CA ASN A 265 22.73 19.87 1.01
C ASN A 265 21.83 18.62 0.90
N ALA A 266 22.31 17.45 1.31
CA ALA A 266 21.62 16.20 1.04
C ALA A 266 20.50 15.89 2.04
N ASP A 267 19.27 16.20 1.63
CA ASP A 267 18.06 15.86 2.36
C ASP A 267 17.55 14.43 2.09
N GLY A 268 16.56 14.02 2.89
CA GLY A 268 15.68 12.92 2.51
C GLY A 268 14.81 13.31 1.32
N PHE A 269 13.89 14.25 1.56
CA PHE A 269 12.94 14.74 0.56
C PHE A 269 12.96 16.25 0.49
N ALA A 270 13.07 16.80 -0.70
CA ALA A 270 13.19 18.23 -0.89
C ALA A 270 12.06 18.76 -1.78
N CYS A 271 11.07 19.42 -1.19
CA CYS A 271 9.97 20.03 -1.95
C CYS A 271 10.21 21.54 -2.00
N LYS A 272 11.19 21.95 -2.82
CA LYS A 272 11.92 23.21 -2.59
C LYS A 272 12.15 24.03 -3.85
N LEU A 273 12.87 25.14 -3.69
CA LEU A 273 13.25 26.07 -4.73
C LEU A 273 12.02 26.68 -5.44
N ASN A 274 11.84 26.39 -6.72
CA ASN A 274 10.76 26.90 -7.55
C ASN A 274 9.64 25.85 -7.72
N VAL A 275 9.26 25.16 -6.66
CA VAL A 275 8.20 24.14 -6.66
C VAL A 275 6.81 24.76 -6.86
N GLY A 276 5.85 23.97 -7.37
CA GLY A 276 4.44 24.34 -7.45
C GLY A 276 3.62 23.88 -6.24
N THR A 277 2.32 24.21 -6.25
CA THR A 277 1.38 23.83 -5.19
C THR A 277 0.77 22.43 -5.40
N GLY A 278 0.23 21.84 -4.33
CA GLY A 278 -0.57 20.63 -4.38
C GLY A 278 0.22 19.33 -4.29
N ASN A 279 1.54 19.40 -4.07
CA ASN A 279 2.36 18.22 -3.85
C ASN A 279 2.04 17.56 -2.50
N LYS A 280 2.14 16.23 -2.44
CA LYS A 280 1.73 15.43 -1.28
C LYS A 280 2.75 14.34 -0.98
N PHE A 281 3.06 14.17 0.29
CA PHE A 281 3.81 13.05 0.84
C PHE A 281 2.91 12.24 1.75
N ILE A 282 2.84 10.93 1.55
CA ILE A 282 1.94 10.05 2.29
C ILE A 282 2.70 8.79 2.69
N GLY A 283 2.80 8.48 3.98
CA GLY A 283 3.44 7.23 4.43
C GLY A 283 4.96 7.17 4.17
N CYS A 284 5.59 8.30 3.86
CA CYS A 284 7.02 8.38 3.54
C CYS A 284 7.89 8.44 4.79
N ARG A 285 9.14 7.95 4.70
CA ARG A 285 10.13 8.04 5.78
C ARG A 285 11.44 8.63 5.31
N ALA A 286 12.00 9.56 6.07
CA ALA A 286 13.34 10.08 5.85
C ALA A 286 14.21 9.85 7.07
N TRP A 287 15.36 9.20 6.92
CA TRP A 287 16.24 8.99 8.06
C TRP A 287 17.72 9.07 7.76
N GLN A 288 18.48 9.61 8.72
CA GLN A 288 19.93 9.73 8.65
C GLN A 288 20.41 10.28 7.30
N ASN A 289 19.66 11.24 6.77
CA ASN A 289 20.16 12.12 5.73
C ASN A 289 21.05 13.17 6.39
N LEU A 290 22.08 13.59 5.66
CA LEU A 290 23.12 14.47 6.16
C LEU A 290 22.57 15.82 6.63
N ASP A 291 21.68 16.43 5.85
CA ASP A 291 21.06 17.71 6.17
C ASP A 291 19.70 17.48 6.86
N ASP A 292 18.57 17.53 6.15
CA ASP A 292 17.26 17.34 6.77
C ASP A 292 16.52 16.08 6.32
N GLY A 293 15.49 15.72 7.08
CA GLY A 293 14.52 14.73 6.60
C GLY A 293 13.67 15.28 5.45
N TRP A 294 13.13 16.48 5.65
CA TRP A 294 12.41 17.24 4.63
C TRP A 294 12.88 18.69 4.59
N ASP A 295 13.11 19.21 3.39
CA ASP A 295 13.42 20.62 3.14
C ASP A 295 12.36 21.28 2.25
N GLY A 296 11.77 22.35 2.77
CA GLY A 296 10.77 23.19 2.09
C GLY A 296 11.31 24.54 1.61
N TYR A 297 12.62 24.78 1.63
CA TYR A 297 13.24 26.05 1.24
C TYR A 297 12.76 26.55 -0.14
N LEU A 298 12.52 27.85 -0.32
CA LEU A 298 12.02 28.41 -1.57
C LEU A 298 13.03 29.36 -2.21
N ARG A 299 13.03 29.34 -3.55
CA ARG A 299 13.72 30.30 -4.41
C ARG A 299 12.87 30.55 -5.65
N GLY A 300 12.22 31.71 -5.68
CA GLY A 300 11.38 32.16 -6.79
C GLY A 300 9.91 31.76 -6.70
N ALA A 301 9.57 30.64 -6.07
CA ALA A 301 8.19 30.30 -5.73
C ALA A 301 7.72 31.04 -4.45
N ASP A 302 6.46 31.47 -4.42
CA ASP A 302 5.80 32.03 -3.23
C ASP A 302 4.38 31.47 -3.10
N ASP A 303 3.89 31.41 -1.88
CA ASP A 303 2.54 30.99 -1.51
C ASP A 303 2.15 29.60 -2.05
N VAL A 304 3.09 28.66 -1.99
CA VAL A 304 2.90 27.26 -2.41
C VAL A 304 2.41 26.41 -1.24
N THR A 305 1.68 25.33 -1.50
CA THR A 305 1.17 24.43 -0.45
C THR A 305 1.59 22.99 -0.68
N THR A 306 2.12 22.36 0.38
CA THR A 306 2.49 20.94 0.41
C THR A 306 1.84 20.24 1.61
N THR A 307 1.34 19.02 1.39
CA THR A 307 0.72 18.20 2.46
C THR A 307 1.55 16.98 2.78
N TYR A 308 1.66 16.66 4.07
CA TYR A 308 2.37 15.53 4.62
C TYR A 308 1.40 14.73 5.48
N THR A 309 1.26 13.43 5.24
CA THR A 309 0.33 12.57 5.97
C THR A 309 0.99 11.25 6.33
N ASN A 310 0.99 10.87 7.61
CA ASN A 310 1.65 9.66 8.08
C ASN A 310 3.14 9.61 7.69
N CYS A 311 3.84 10.75 7.67
CA CYS A 311 5.27 10.80 7.33
C CYS A 311 6.15 10.79 8.57
N TRP A 312 7.27 10.08 8.52
CA TRP A 312 8.20 9.94 9.65
C TRP A 312 9.58 10.48 9.29
N THR A 313 10.14 11.32 10.16
CA THR A 313 11.49 11.86 10.04
C THR A 313 12.34 11.43 11.23
N ILE A 314 13.43 10.72 10.98
CA ILE A 314 14.16 9.95 11.99
C ILE A 314 15.66 10.23 11.93
N LYS A 315 16.25 10.78 12.99
CA LYS A 315 17.71 10.92 13.11
C LYS A 315 18.41 11.59 11.91
N ASN A 316 17.78 12.58 11.27
CA ASN A 316 18.47 13.38 10.26
C ASN A 316 19.50 14.30 10.94
N GLY A 317 20.54 14.68 10.19
CA GLY A 317 21.76 15.27 10.73
C GLY A 317 22.76 14.25 11.28
N TYR A 318 22.44 12.94 11.28
CA TYR A 318 23.40 11.89 11.60
C TYR A 318 23.86 11.18 10.33
N MET A 319 25.16 10.95 10.22
CA MET A 319 25.76 10.14 9.17
C MET A 319 25.33 8.67 9.31
N LYS A 320 25.49 7.89 8.24
CA LYS A 320 25.17 6.44 8.21
C LYS A 320 25.82 5.63 9.34
N ASN A 321 27.02 5.99 9.76
CA ASN A 321 27.74 5.34 10.86
C ASN A 321 27.23 5.76 12.27
N GLY A 322 26.23 6.65 12.34
CA GLY A 322 25.65 7.17 13.57
C GLY A 322 26.39 8.38 14.17
N SER A 323 27.49 8.86 13.58
CA SER A 323 28.13 10.10 14.04
C SER A 323 27.29 11.31 13.65
N LYS A 324 27.28 12.36 14.48
CA LYS A 324 26.67 13.64 14.13
C LYS A 324 27.35 14.21 12.87
N GLY A 325 26.55 14.55 11.87
CA GLY A 325 26.93 15.21 10.62
C GLY A 325 27.06 16.73 10.79
N ALA A 326 27.43 17.41 9.70
CA ALA A 326 27.62 18.86 9.68
C ALA A 326 26.41 19.65 9.12
N GLY A 327 25.46 18.97 8.49
CA GLY A 327 24.20 19.58 8.07
C GLY A 327 23.34 20.00 9.27
N ASP A 328 22.28 20.75 8.98
CA ASP A 328 21.40 21.36 9.97
C ASP A 328 20.74 20.30 10.87
N GLY A 329 20.28 19.20 10.27
CA GLY A 329 19.79 18.05 11.03
C GLY A 329 18.36 18.20 11.52
N ASN A 330 17.49 18.84 10.74
CA ASN A 330 16.08 18.98 11.07
C ASN A 330 15.26 17.79 10.59
N GLY A 331 14.11 17.61 11.26
CA GLY A 331 13.12 16.64 10.90
C GLY A 331 12.32 17.09 9.67
N PHE A 332 11.45 18.07 9.88
CA PHE A 332 10.69 18.77 8.86
C PHE A 332 11.08 20.26 8.87
N LYS A 333 11.95 20.68 7.95
CA LYS A 333 12.23 22.10 7.65
C LYS A 333 11.07 22.64 6.82
N THR A 334 10.22 23.45 7.45
CA THR A 334 8.88 23.77 6.92
C THR A 334 8.88 24.76 5.76
N GLY A 335 9.99 25.45 5.50
CA GLY A 335 10.08 26.46 4.45
C GLY A 335 11.40 27.24 4.50
N GLY A 336 11.34 28.53 4.20
CA GLY A 336 12.48 29.46 4.22
C GLY A 336 12.78 30.02 2.83
N SER A 337 13.61 31.07 2.77
CA SER A 337 14.07 31.66 1.52
C SER A 337 15.27 32.59 1.74
N ASP A 338 16.00 32.88 0.65
CA ASP A 338 17.21 33.72 0.68
C ASP A 338 16.89 35.12 1.27
N ASP A 339 15.72 35.66 0.92
CA ASP A 339 15.21 36.96 1.38
C ASP A 339 14.36 36.91 2.66
N LYS A 340 14.00 35.71 3.12
CA LYS A 340 13.14 35.46 4.30
C LYS A 340 11.72 36.02 4.16
N LEU A 341 11.23 36.14 2.92
CA LEU A 341 9.90 36.68 2.59
C LEU A 341 8.92 35.63 2.05
N LEU A 342 9.41 34.50 1.56
CA LEU A 342 8.59 33.54 0.82
C LEU A 342 7.79 32.63 1.74
N LYS A 343 6.62 32.21 1.24
CA LYS A 343 5.61 31.43 1.96
C LYS A 343 5.56 30.02 1.40
N HIS A 344 6.00 29.06 2.20
CA HIS A 344 5.68 27.66 1.99
C HIS A 344 4.61 27.24 3.01
N ASN A 345 3.40 27.02 2.54
CA ASN A 345 2.31 26.54 3.39
C ASN A 345 2.43 25.02 3.60
N GLY A 346 2.69 24.59 4.83
CA GLY A 346 2.88 23.18 5.19
C GLY A 346 1.70 22.63 5.99
N ILE A 347 1.13 21.49 5.57
CA ILE A 347 0.07 20.80 6.31
C ILE A 347 0.54 19.41 6.71
N TYR A 348 0.75 19.18 8.00
CA TYR A 348 1.26 17.93 8.58
C TYR A 348 0.13 17.24 9.34
N LYS A 349 -0.15 15.98 9.00
CA LYS A 349 -1.18 15.16 9.63
C LYS A 349 -0.59 13.82 10.03
N ASN A 350 -0.71 13.42 11.30
CA ASN A 350 -0.26 12.10 11.75
C ASN A 350 1.25 11.86 11.51
N CYS A 351 2.05 12.93 11.51
CA CYS A 351 3.48 12.86 11.25
C CYS A 351 4.28 12.63 12.54
N ILE A 352 5.45 12.00 12.40
CA ILE A 352 6.37 11.71 13.50
C ILE A 352 7.72 12.36 13.24
N ALA A 353 8.26 13.07 14.23
CA ALA A 353 9.64 13.54 14.24
C ALA A 353 10.41 12.96 15.44
N ALA A 354 11.43 12.14 15.18
CA ALA A 354 12.11 11.40 16.22
C ALA A 354 13.64 11.41 16.10
N GLY A 355 14.33 11.89 17.14
CA GLY A 355 15.78 11.73 17.25
C GLY A 355 16.62 12.59 16.30
N ASN A 356 16.05 13.60 15.64
CA ASN A 356 16.81 14.49 14.75
C ASN A 356 17.80 15.35 15.55
N VAL A 357 18.94 15.71 14.94
CA VAL A 357 20.02 16.44 15.62
C VAL A 357 19.56 17.80 16.13
N ALA A 358 18.81 18.54 15.31
CA ALA A 358 18.26 19.84 15.62
C ALA A 358 16.75 19.73 15.84
N ASP A 359 15.93 20.33 15.00
CA ASP A 359 14.51 20.52 15.31
C ASP A 359 13.65 19.41 14.70
N GLY A 360 12.60 18.98 15.38
CA GLY A 360 11.62 18.02 14.84
C GLY A 360 10.76 18.68 13.77
N PHE A 361 10.13 19.80 14.12
CA PHE A 361 9.46 20.71 13.20
C PHE A 361 10.13 22.08 13.27
N ASP A 362 10.78 22.46 12.17
CA ASP A 362 11.61 23.66 12.04
C ASP A 362 10.91 24.75 11.22
N HIS A 363 11.05 25.99 11.67
CA HIS A 363 10.52 27.18 11.02
C HIS A 363 11.32 27.64 9.80
N ASN A 364 12.66 27.65 9.91
CA ASN A 364 13.57 28.16 8.88
C ASN A 364 13.20 29.51 8.23
N SER A 365 12.70 30.48 9.00
CA SER A 365 12.25 31.79 8.47
C SER A 365 11.11 31.72 7.43
N ASN A 366 10.36 30.62 7.36
CA ASN A 366 9.17 30.52 6.55
C ASN A 366 8.14 31.60 6.93
N ARG A 367 7.53 32.25 5.94
CA ARG A 367 6.50 33.28 6.15
C ARG A 367 5.07 32.79 5.91
N GLY A 368 4.91 31.54 5.50
CA GLY A 368 3.62 30.94 5.17
C GLY A 368 2.79 30.54 6.38
N ASN A 369 1.80 29.70 6.10
CA ASN A 369 0.94 29.07 7.07
C ASN A 369 1.40 27.63 7.33
N VAL A 370 1.70 27.29 8.57
CA VAL A 370 2.03 25.92 8.97
C VAL A 370 0.92 25.37 9.86
N ALA A 371 0.43 24.19 9.52
CA ALA A 371 -0.60 23.49 10.27
C ALA A 371 -0.13 22.08 10.63
N ILE A 372 -0.12 21.77 11.92
CA ILE A 372 0.36 20.51 12.50
C ILE A 372 -0.80 19.88 13.29
N TYR A 373 -1.28 18.74 12.81
CA TYR A 373 -2.42 18.04 13.38
C TYR A 373 -2.05 16.61 13.74
N ASN A 374 -2.38 16.20 14.96
CA ASN A 374 -2.17 14.83 15.41
C ASN A 374 -0.71 14.39 15.17
N CYS A 375 0.29 15.22 15.47
CA CYS A 375 1.69 14.86 15.25
C CYS A 375 2.37 14.49 16.57
N SER A 376 3.42 13.67 16.46
CA SER A 376 4.21 13.21 17.61
C SER A 376 5.68 13.58 17.44
N ALA A 377 6.28 14.16 18.49
CA ALA A 377 7.69 14.51 18.50
C ALA A 377 8.42 13.94 19.71
N TYR A 378 9.60 13.36 19.50
CA TYR A 378 10.38 12.76 20.58
C TYR A 378 11.90 12.84 20.35
N SER A 379 12.64 13.24 21.38
CA SER A 379 14.10 13.16 21.42
C SER A 379 14.82 13.91 20.29
N ASN A 380 14.20 14.94 19.72
CA ASN A 380 14.86 15.90 18.85
C ASN A 380 15.62 16.93 19.70
N GLY A 381 16.57 17.68 19.11
CA GLY A 381 17.19 18.84 19.76
C GLY A 381 16.15 19.84 20.28
N ASN A 382 15.19 20.23 19.44
CA ASN A 382 13.89 20.76 19.89
C ASN A 382 12.76 20.00 19.19
N ASN A 383 11.64 19.74 19.87
CA ASN A 383 10.51 19.08 19.21
C ASN A 383 9.82 20.01 18.19
N TYR A 384 9.60 21.28 18.57
CA TYR A 384 9.07 22.35 17.74
C TYR A 384 9.94 23.61 17.92
N ASN A 385 10.36 24.25 16.83
CA ASN A 385 11.14 25.48 16.90
C ASN A 385 10.63 26.54 15.91
N PHE A 386 9.62 27.29 16.34
CA PHE A 386 9.08 28.43 15.61
C PHE A 386 9.43 29.75 16.26
N SER A 387 10.09 30.63 15.49
CA SER A 387 10.71 31.85 15.97
C SER A 387 9.79 33.07 15.86
N SER A 388 9.99 34.06 16.74
CA SER A 388 9.39 35.39 16.61
C SER A 388 10.11 36.28 15.60
N THR A 389 11.30 35.87 15.13
CA THR A 389 12.04 36.55 14.06
C THR A 389 11.58 36.00 12.72
N ASN A 390 11.18 36.88 11.79
CA ASN A 390 10.56 36.51 10.51
C ASN A 390 9.40 35.51 10.72
N PRO A 391 8.42 35.86 11.58
CA PRO A 391 7.41 34.92 12.03
C PRO A 391 6.58 34.41 10.84
N LEU A 392 6.12 33.15 10.97
CA LEU A 392 5.07 32.61 10.11
C LEU A 392 3.85 33.53 10.12
N ALA A 393 3.15 33.64 8.99
CA ALA A 393 1.85 34.32 8.95
C ALA A 393 0.84 33.62 9.88
N LYS A 394 0.85 32.28 9.92
CA LYS A 394 0.03 31.50 10.85
C LYS A 394 0.71 30.20 11.25
N LEU A 395 0.62 29.87 12.54
CA LEU A 395 0.95 28.55 13.05
C LEU A 395 -0.27 27.95 13.76
N THR A 396 -0.68 26.76 13.29
CA THR A 396 -1.72 25.94 13.93
C THR A 396 -1.08 24.65 14.44
N VAL A 397 -1.25 24.34 15.73
CA VAL A 397 -0.80 23.07 16.31
C VAL A 397 -1.92 22.51 17.17
N LYS A 398 -2.48 21.37 16.76
CA LYS A 398 -3.59 20.73 17.46
C LYS A 398 -3.40 19.23 17.58
N ASN A 399 -3.96 18.67 18.64
CA ASN A 399 -3.97 17.25 18.95
C ASN A 399 -2.57 16.62 18.96
N SER A 400 -1.51 17.41 19.13
CA SER A 400 -0.13 16.93 18.97
C SER A 400 0.50 16.66 20.33
N CYS A 401 1.46 15.73 20.39
CA CYS A 401 2.13 15.35 21.62
C CYS A 401 3.65 15.40 21.45
N ALA A 402 4.35 15.74 22.53
CA ALA A 402 5.80 15.76 22.57
C ALA A 402 6.29 15.28 23.92
N ILE A 403 7.15 14.27 23.96
CA ILE A 403 7.80 13.87 25.20
C ILE A 403 8.99 14.81 25.44
N GLY A 404 9.06 15.39 26.64
CA GLY A 404 10.06 16.38 27.02
C GLY A 404 9.66 17.80 26.64
N ALA A 405 10.64 18.69 26.48
CA ALA A 405 10.36 20.07 26.10
C ALA A 405 9.76 20.12 24.69
N TYR A 406 8.59 20.73 24.52
CA TYR A 406 7.98 20.92 23.20
C TYR A 406 8.75 21.98 22.38
N GLY A 407 9.36 23.00 23.02
CA GLY A 407 10.17 24.03 22.34
C GLY A 407 9.44 25.36 22.13
N SER A 408 9.64 26.02 20.99
CA SER A 408 9.06 27.34 20.68
C SER A 408 7.93 27.24 19.65
N VAL A 409 6.82 27.94 19.90
CA VAL A 409 5.66 28.05 19.00
C VAL A 409 5.26 29.52 18.86
N LYS A 410 5.79 30.20 17.83
CA LYS A 410 5.59 31.64 17.57
C LYS A 410 5.18 31.86 16.12
N ALA A 411 4.27 32.80 15.90
CA ALA A 411 3.77 33.23 14.59
C ALA A 411 2.99 34.55 14.78
N ASP A 412 2.66 35.22 13.68
CA ASP A 412 1.77 36.40 13.70
C ASP A 412 0.36 36.03 14.16
N VAL A 413 -0.15 34.89 13.67
CA VAL A 413 -1.42 34.29 14.12
C VAL A 413 -1.17 32.92 14.71
N LEU A 414 -1.60 32.70 15.95
CA LEU A 414 -1.45 31.42 16.67
C LEU A 414 -2.80 30.76 16.92
N ASP A 415 -2.86 29.46 16.62
CA ASP A 415 -3.92 28.55 17.05
C ASP A 415 -3.27 27.25 17.57
N VAL A 416 -2.78 27.30 18.81
CA VAL A 416 -2.07 26.21 19.48
C VAL A 416 -2.93 25.71 20.64
N THR A 417 -3.72 24.68 20.39
CA THR A 417 -4.77 24.20 21.30
C THR A 417 -4.84 22.67 21.34
N ASN A 418 -5.30 22.09 22.47
CA ASN A 418 -5.49 20.65 22.63
C ASN A 418 -4.24 19.82 22.33
N ASN A 419 -3.08 20.24 22.82
CA ASN A 419 -1.84 19.47 22.71
C ASN A 419 -1.49 18.80 24.04
N GLY A 420 -0.65 17.76 24.00
CA GLY A 420 -0.27 16.94 25.17
C GLY A 420 0.56 17.67 26.24
N TRP A 421 0.89 18.94 26.01
CA TRP A 421 1.53 19.85 26.96
C TRP A 421 0.60 20.97 27.47
N GLN A 422 -0.71 20.86 27.20
CA GLN A 422 -1.73 21.84 27.59
C GLN A 422 -2.81 21.18 28.45
N ASN A 423 -3.75 21.98 28.98
CA ASN A 423 -4.92 21.48 29.69
C ASN A 423 -4.62 20.56 30.90
N SER A 424 -3.50 20.81 31.58
CA SER A 424 -2.98 20.01 32.70
C SER A 424 -2.48 18.60 32.32
N LEU A 425 -2.36 18.31 31.03
CA LEU A 425 -1.71 17.10 30.54
C LEU A 425 -0.19 17.24 30.59
N VAL A 426 0.48 16.12 30.79
CA VAL A 426 1.94 16.00 30.69
C VAL A 426 2.24 14.76 29.86
N THR A 427 2.67 14.96 28.62
CA THR A 427 3.14 13.84 27.79
C THR A 427 4.48 13.31 28.28
N ASP A 428 4.52 12.05 28.69
CA ASP A 428 5.76 11.36 29.05
C ASP A 428 5.84 9.93 28.49
N ALA A 429 6.92 9.21 28.80
CA ALA A 429 7.13 7.87 28.24
C ALA A 429 6.11 6.83 28.73
N THR A 430 5.43 7.06 29.86
CA THR A 430 4.43 6.14 30.42
C THR A 430 3.08 6.21 29.71
N ASP A 431 2.85 7.28 28.94
CA ASP A 431 1.69 7.39 28.04
C ASP A 431 1.76 6.44 26.87
N PHE A 432 2.91 5.86 26.55
CA PHE A 432 3.11 5.11 25.32
C PHE A 432 3.53 3.67 25.56
N GLU A 433 3.12 2.78 24.65
CA GLU A 433 3.56 1.37 24.65
C GLU A 433 5.08 1.25 24.45
N SER A 434 5.68 2.16 23.68
CA SER A 434 7.11 2.21 23.42
C SER A 434 7.58 3.60 23.00
N VAL A 435 8.83 3.91 23.35
CA VAL A 435 9.58 5.08 22.85
C VAL A 435 10.84 4.66 22.07
N ASP A 436 10.93 3.40 21.66
CA ASP A 436 12.06 2.89 20.89
C ASP A 436 12.02 3.36 19.42
N ILE A 437 12.82 4.38 19.12
CA ILE A 437 12.96 5.00 17.80
C ILE A 437 13.36 3.98 16.72
N SER A 438 14.06 2.90 17.08
CA SER A 438 14.54 1.91 16.10
C SER A 438 13.39 1.18 15.39
N GLN A 439 12.18 1.17 15.97
CA GLN A 439 11.00 0.60 15.34
C GLN A 439 10.60 1.34 14.05
N LEU A 440 10.87 2.65 13.95
CA LEU A 440 10.44 3.47 12.82
C LEU A 440 11.17 3.15 11.51
N ILE A 441 12.36 2.53 11.60
CA ILE A 441 13.19 2.15 10.45
C ILE A 441 13.09 0.64 10.11
N GLN A 442 12.16 -0.09 10.73
CA GLN A 442 11.90 -1.48 10.38
C GLN A 442 11.44 -1.60 8.92
N ALA A 443 11.58 -2.80 8.34
CA ALA A 443 11.16 -3.04 6.96
C ALA A 443 9.67 -2.70 6.77
N ARG A 444 9.34 -2.05 5.64
CA ARG A 444 7.94 -1.87 5.22
C ARG A 444 7.24 -3.21 5.06
N LYS A 445 5.91 -3.19 5.11
CA LYS A 445 5.10 -4.34 4.72
C LYS A 445 5.28 -4.60 3.22
N ALA A 446 4.91 -5.80 2.76
CA ALA A 446 5.09 -6.21 1.38
C ALA A 446 4.36 -5.31 0.36
N ASP A 447 3.25 -4.68 0.76
CA ASP A 447 2.50 -3.72 -0.06
C ASP A 447 3.10 -2.31 -0.10
N GLY A 448 4.21 -2.10 0.63
CA GLY A 448 4.89 -0.82 0.78
C GLY A 448 4.39 0.05 1.93
N SER A 449 3.29 -0.32 2.60
CA SER A 449 2.83 0.43 3.76
C SER A 449 3.85 0.42 4.90
N LEU A 450 3.76 1.44 5.76
CA LEU A 450 4.62 1.57 6.95
C LEU A 450 4.55 0.32 7.84
N PRO A 451 5.65 -0.05 8.53
CA PRO A 451 5.64 -1.16 9.48
C PRO A 451 4.64 -0.93 10.61
N ASP A 452 4.14 -2.02 11.19
CA ASP A 452 3.42 -1.96 12.46
C ASP A 452 4.44 -1.71 13.58
N VAL A 453 4.32 -0.56 14.25
CA VAL A 453 5.18 -0.17 15.37
C VAL A 453 4.35 0.01 16.64
N THR A 454 5.00 -0.03 17.79
CA THR A 454 4.45 0.38 19.11
C THR A 454 4.97 1.75 19.55
N PHE A 455 5.98 2.27 18.84
CA PHE A 455 6.53 3.61 19.07
C PHE A 455 5.44 4.68 19.07
N MET A 456 5.35 5.45 20.16
CA MET A 456 4.39 6.54 20.35
C MET A 456 2.92 6.15 20.12
N LYS A 457 2.58 4.86 20.22
CA LYS A 457 1.18 4.42 20.39
C LYS A 457 0.79 4.55 21.85
N LEU A 458 -0.37 5.12 22.13
CA LEU A 458 -0.83 5.31 23.50
C LEU A 458 -0.98 3.97 24.22
N ALA A 459 -0.49 3.88 25.44
CA ALA A 459 -0.83 2.81 26.35
C ALA A 459 -2.30 2.96 26.77
N ALA A 460 -2.98 1.84 27.05
CA ALA A 460 -4.40 1.85 27.44
C ALA A 460 -4.70 2.66 28.73
N THR A 461 -3.68 3.01 29.51
CA THR A 461 -3.78 3.84 30.72
C THR A 461 -3.48 5.31 30.48
N SER A 462 -3.11 5.71 29.25
CA SER A 462 -2.72 7.08 28.95
C SER A 462 -3.87 8.06 29.15
N ASP A 463 -3.57 9.21 29.73
CA ASP A 463 -4.55 10.29 29.90
C ASP A 463 -4.72 11.13 28.63
N LEU A 464 -3.97 10.84 27.57
CA LEU A 464 -4.01 11.48 26.25
C LEU A 464 -5.14 10.93 25.35
N ILE A 465 -5.77 9.83 25.75
CA ILE A 465 -6.88 9.19 25.04
C ILE A 465 -8.12 10.10 25.08
N ASP A 466 -8.78 10.26 23.93
CA ASP A 466 -10.01 11.06 23.76
C ASP A 466 -9.86 12.54 24.22
N LYS A 467 -8.66 13.14 24.15
CA LYS A 467 -8.41 14.55 24.57
C LYS A 467 -8.30 15.56 23.43
N GLY A 468 -8.26 15.08 22.20
CA GLY A 468 -8.22 15.90 21.00
C GLY A 468 -9.55 16.53 20.66
N ILE A 469 -9.56 17.27 19.54
CA ILE A 469 -10.77 17.79 18.90
C ILE A 469 -10.84 17.28 17.46
N ALA A 470 -12.04 17.08 16.93
CA ALA A 470 -12.21 16.64 15.55
C ALA A 470 -11.54 17.63 14.57
N ILE A 471 -10.74 17.08 13.65
CA ILE A 471 -10.08 17.83 12.57
C ILE A 471 -10.57 17.28 11.24
N ASP A 472 -10.95 18.16 10.32
CA ASP A 472 -11.48 17.77 9.02
C ASP A 472 -10.50 16.86 8.26
N GLY A 473 -11.02 15.69 7.87
CA GLY A 473 -10.29 14.68 7.13
C GLY A 473 -9.27 13.88 7.94
N ILE A 474 -9.31 13.91 9.27
CA ILE A 474 -8.58 12.97 10.14
C ILE A 474 -9.60 12.09 10.87
N PRO A 475 -9.67 10.78 10.55
CA PRO A 475 -10.56 9.87 11.26
C PRO A 475 -10.04 9.60 12.68
N TYR A 476 -10.95 9.33 13.60
CA TYR A 476 -10.64 8.97 14.99
C TYR A 476 -11.57 7.88 15.51
N LEU A 477 -11.18 7.26 16.62
CA LEU A 477 -11.94 6.27 17.37
C LEU A 477 -12.40 6.87 18.71
N GLY A 478 -13.29 6.20 19.42
CA GLY A 478 -13.76 6.69 20.73
C GLY A 478 -14.72 7.88 20.64
N VAL A 479 -14.68 8.75 21.64
CA VAL A 479 -15.56 9.92 21.77
C VAL A 479 -14.92 11.20 21.21
N ALA A 480 -13.60 11.25 21.11
CA ALA A 480 -12.82 12.33 20.50
C ALA A 480 -11.47 11.79 20.02
N PRO A 481 -10.73 12.49 19.13
CA PRO A 481 -9.41 12.04 18.73
C PRO A 481 -8.44 11.88 19.90
N ASP A 482 -7.57 10.89 19.79
CA ASP A 482 -6.41 10.77 20.67
C ASP A 482 -5.39 11.85 20.34
N LEU A 483 -4.58 12.24 21.33
CA LEU A 483 -3.44 13.12 21.08
C LEU A 483 -2.26 12.32 20.54
N GLY A 484 -1.62 12.85 19.49
CA GLY A 484 -0.48 12.25 18.83
C GLY A 484 -0.81 11.61 17.47
N ALA A 485 0.17 10.91 16.91
CA ALA A 485 0.15 10.40 15.55
C ALA A 485 -0.73 9.16 15.33
N PHE A 486 -1.03 8.42 16.40
CA PHE A 486 -1.78 7.17 16.33
C PHE A 486 -3.01 7.22 17.22
N GLU A 487 -4.12 6.74 16.67
CA GLU A 487 -5.31 6.38 17.45
C GLU A 487 -5.10 5.02 18.11
N LEU A 488 -5.51 4.90 19.36
CA LEU A 488 -5.61 3.64 20.08
C LEU A 488 -6.80 2.83 19.51
N LYS A 489 -6.55 1.57 19.17
CA LYS A 489 -7.56 0.67 18.58
C LYS A 489 -8.28 -0.18 19.61
#